data_AF-A0A2J8M288-F1
#
_entry.id   AF-A0A2J8M288-F1
#
_cell.length_a   1.000
_cell.length_b   1.000
_cell.length_c   1.000
_cell.angle_alpha   90.00
_cell.angle_beta   90.00
_cell.angle_gamma   90.00
#
_symmetry.space_group_name_H-M   'P 1'
#
loop_
_entity.id
_entity.type
_entity.pdbx_description
1 polymer ?
#
loop_
_entity_poly.entity_id
_entity_poly.type
_entity_poly.pdbx_seq_one_letter_code
_entity_poly.pdbx_strand_id
1 'polypeptide(L)'
;METESGNQEKLMEEESTEKKKEVEKKKRSRVKQVLADIAKQVDFWFGDANLHKDRFLREQIEKSRDGYVDISLLVSFNKMKKLTTDGKLIARALRSSAVVELDLEGTRIRRKKPLGERP
;
A
#
# COMPACT_ATOMS: atom_id res chain seq x y z
N MET A 1 -0.83 39.54 -45.22
CA MET A 1 -0.75 38.08 -45.10
C MET A 1 0.55 37.79 -44.35
N GLU A 2 0.54 38.02 -43.04
CA GLU A 2 0.17 37.05 -41.99
C GLU A 2 1.26 35.98 -41.86
N THR A 3 2.02 36.00 -40.75
CA THR A 3 2.56 34.81 -40.04
C THR A 3 3.62 35.23 -38.99
N GLU A 4 3.19 35.77 -37.85
CA GLU A 4 4.06 35.87 -36.65
C GLU A 4 3.41 35.29 -35.38
N SER A 5 2.13 34.90 -35.42
CA SER A 5 1.40 34.35 -34.27
C SER A 5 1.67 32.88 -33.94
N GLY A 6 2.27 32.10 -34.85
CA GLY A 6 2.37 30.64 -34.70
C GLY A 6 3.40 30.15 -33.67
N ASN A 7 4.33 31.01 -33.22
CA ASN A 7 5.43 30.58 -32.35
C ASN A 7 5.13 30.73 -30.85
N GLN A 8 4.25 31.66 -30.45
CA GLN A 8 3.91 31.87 -29.02
C GLN A 8 2.97 30.79 -28.47
N GLU A 9 2.01 30.30 -29.26
CA GLU A 9 1.06 29.27 -28.80
C GLU A 9 1.75 27.92 -28.52
N LYS A 10 2.77 27.56 -29.30
CA LYS A 10 3.52 26.31 -29.12
C LYS A 10 4.34 26.29 -27.82
N LEU A 11 4.97 27.41 -27.47
CA LEU A 11 5.75 27.58 -26.23
C LEU A 11 4.87 27.56 -24.98
N MET A 12 3.65 28.10 -25.05
CA MET A 12 2.68 28.11 -23.95
C MET A 12 2.10 26.71 -23.65
N GLU A 13 1.96 25.87 -24.68
CA GLU A 13 1.41 24.51 -24.55
C GLU A 13 2.44 23.49 -24.01
N GLU A 14 3.72 23.61 -24.40
CA GLU A 14 4.82 22.80 -23.84
C GLU A 14 5.05 23.07 -22.34
N GLU A 15 5.04 24.33 -21.89
CA GLU A 15 5.22 24.66 -20.47
C GLU A 15 4.05 24.16 -19.60
N SER A 16 2.83 24.17 -20.16
CA SER A 16 1.62 23.68 -19.51
C SER A 16 1.60 22.15 -19.37
N THR A 17 2.20 21.42 -20.31
CA THR A 17 2.32 19.96 -20.24
C THR A 17 3.46 19.50 -19.32
N GLU A 18 4.56 20.25 -19.24
CA GLU A 18 5.69 19.97 -18.36
C GLU A 18 5.33 20.18 -16.88
N LYS A 19 4.64 21.29 -16.55
CA LYS A 19 4.11 21.56 -15.19
C LYS A 19 3.10 20.50 -14.75
N LYS A 20 2.23 20.03 -15.65
CA LYS A 20 1.29 18.92 -15.36
C LYS A 20 2.03 17.61 -15.09
N LYS A 21 3.08 17.28 -15.87
CA LYS A 21 3.92 16.10 -15.66
C LYS A 21 4.68 16.14 -14.34
N GLU A 22 5.20 17.30 -13.91
CA GLU A 22 5.93 17.40 -12.64
C GLU A 22 5.02 17.25 -11.41
N VAL A 23 3.83 17.84 -11.45
CA VAL A 23 2.81 17.69 -10.38
C VAL A 23 2.32 16.24 -10.29
N GLU A 24 2.11 15.57 -11.43
CA GLU A 24 1.81 14.14 -11.44
C GLU A 24 2.95 13.28 -10.89
N LYS A 25 4.21 13.60 -11.21
CA LYS A 25 5.39 12.91 -10.67
C LYS A 25 5.48 13.04 -9.15
N LYS A 26 5.26 14.24 -8.60
CA LYS A 26 5.20 14.48 -7.13
C LYS A 26 4.02 13.76 -6.47
N LYS A 27 2.85 13.70 -7.12
CA LYS A 27 1.71 12.92 -6.60
C LYS A 27 2.01 11.42 -6.61
N ARG A 28 2.62 10.89 -7.67
CA ARG A 28 3.02 9.49 -7.78
C ARG A 28 4.07 9.11 -6.73
N SER A 29 5.04 9.97 -6.45
CA SER A 29 6.06 9.70 -5.43
C SER A 29 5.45 9.57 -4.03
N ARG A 30 4.54 10.48 -3.66
CA ARG A 30 3.86 10.43 -2.35
C ARG A 30 2.97 9.19 -2.21
N VAL A 31 2.24 8.81 -3.26
CA VAL A 31 1.45 7.57 -3.25
C VAL A 31 2.35 6.35 -3.12
N LYS A 32 3.48 6.31 -3.83
CA LYS A 32 4.46 5.21 -3.72
C LYS A 32 5.03 5.09 -2.30
N GLN A 33 5.31 6.23 -1.67
CA GLN A 33 5.77 6.27 -0.28
C GLN A 33 4.72 5.68 0.68
N VAL A 34 3.47 6.11 0.56
CA VAL A 34 2.37 5.57 1.38
C VAL A 34 2.22 4.07 1.20
N LEU A 35 2.25 3.56 -0.04
CA LEU A 35 2.18 2.12 -0.30
C LEU A 35 3.35 1.36 0.34
N ALA A 36 4.56 1.92 0.27
CA ALA A 36 5.74 1.33 0.89
C ALA A 36 5.64 1.32 2.42
N ASP A 37 5.13 2.38 3.04
CA ASP A 37 4.97 2.47 4.49
C ASP A 37 3.88 1.49 4.98
N ILE A 38 2.78 1.35 4.24
CA ILE A 38 1.75 0.34 4.52
C ILE A 38 2.36 -1.07 4.46
N ALA A 39 3.06 -1.39 3.37
CA ALA A 39 3.69 -2.70 3.21
C ALA A 39 4.67 -2.98 4.35
N LYS A 40 5.49 -2.00 4.75
CA LYS A 40 6.41 -2.13 5.89
C LYS A 40 5.70 -2.37 7.22
N GLN A 41 4.58 -1.67 7.49
CA GLN A 41 3.84 -1.90 8.74
C GLN A 41 3.23 -3.30 8.79
N VAL A 42 2.64 -3.76 7.68
CA VAL A 42 2.08 -5.10 7.61
C VAL A 42 3.18 -6.15 7.70
N ASP A 43 4.30 -5.95 7.01
CA ASP A 43 5.46 -6.84 7.10
C ASP A 43 6.02 -6.92 8.54
N PHE A 44 6.05 -5.79 9.25
CA PHE A 44 6.44 -5.76 10.65
C PHE A 44 5.44 -6.54 11.54
N TRP A 45 4.14 -6.35 11.34
CA TRP A 45 3.11 -7.05 12.13
C TRP A 45 3.08 -8.55 11.90
N PHE A 46 3.22 -8.95 10.64
CA PHE A 46 3.31 -10.34 10.21
C PHE A 46 4.75 -10.86 10.20
N GLY A 47 5.69 -10.13 10.79
CA GLY A 47 7.04 -10.59 11.04
C GLY A 47 7.06 -11.57 12.22
N ASP A 48 7.98 -12.52 12.22
CA ASP A 48 8.08 -13.54 13.27
C ASP A 48 8.21 -12.91 14.66
N ALA A 49 9.03 -11.86 14.80
CA ALA A 49 9.25 -11.18 16.07
C ALA A 49 7.98 -10.54 16.66
N ASN A 50 7.09 -10.00 15.81
CA ASN A 50 5.84 -9.38 16.28
C ASN A 50 4.77 -10.44 16.53
N LEU A 51 4.61 -11.45 15.66
CA LEU A 51 3.64 -12.53 15.85
C LEU A 51 3.87 -13.33 17.14
N HIS A 52 5.12 -13.45 17.60
CA HIS A 52 5.44 -14.09 18.87
C HIS A 52 4.98 -13.26 20.09
N LYS A 53 5.03 -11.93 19.98
CA LYS A 53 4.65 -11.02 21.07
C LYS A 53 3.17 -10.65 21.04
N ASP A 54 2.61 -10.52 19.84
CA ASP A 54 1.25 -10.06 19.61
C ASP A 54 0.28 -11.24 19.62
N ARG A 55 -0.28 -11.47 20.81
CA ARG A 55 -1.29 -12.51 21.03
C ARG A 55 -2.54 -12.29 20.17
N PHE A 56 -2.91 -11.03 19.90
CA PHE A 56 -4.13 -10.71 19.15
C PHE A 56 -4.03 -11.14 17.70
N LEU A 57 -2.92 -10.81 17.03
CA LEU A 57 -2.68 -11.27 15.65
C LEU A 57 -2.61 -12.79 15.56
N ARG A 58 -1.95 -13.43 16.54
CA ARG A 58 -1.90 -14.90 16.60
C ARG A 58 -3.28 -15.52 16.76
N GLU A 59 -4.10 -15.01 17.69
CA GLU A 59 -5.47 -15.49 17.87
C GLU A 59 -6.33 -15.30 16.62
N GLN A 60 -6.13 -14.23 15.85
CA GLN A 60 -6.87 -14.04 14.60
C GLN A 60 -6.45 -15.01 13.49
N ILE A 61 -5.16 -15.30 13.40
CA ILE A 61 -4.65 -16.32 12.49
C ILE A 61 -5.14 -17.71 12.92
N GLU A 62 -5.18 -18.00 14.22
CA GLU A 62 -5.63 -19.30 14.76
C GLU A 62 -7.16 -19.49 14.68
N LYS A 63 -7.93 -18.40 14.79
CA LYS A 63 -9.38 -18.40 14.58
C LYS A 63 -9.77 -18.79 13.15
N SER A 64 -8.96 -18.38 12.18
CA SER A 64 -9.14 -18.75 10.79
C SER A 64 -8.40 -20.04 10.49
N ARG A 65 -9.10 -21.12 10.12
CA ARG A 65 -8.45 -22.39 9.72
C ARG A 65 -7.35 -22.22 8.67
N ASP A 66 -7.53 -21.24 7.80
CA ASP A 66 -6.63 -20.92 6.70
C ASP A 66 -5.64 -19.78 7.02
N GLY A 67 -5.67 -19.21 8.22
CA GLY A 67 -4.78 -18.12 8.64
C GLY A 67 -5.05 -16.77 7.99
N TYR A 68 -6.23 -16.56 7.41
CA TYR A 68 -6.65 -15.27 6.84
C TYR A 68 -7.07 -14.27 7.93
N VAL A 69 -6.73 -13.01 7.70
CA VAL A 69 -7.05 -11.85 8.54
C VAL A 69 -7.68 -10.77 7.67
N ASP A 70 -8.83 -10.24 8.07
CA ASP A 70 -9.51 -9.18 7.33
C ASP A 70 -8.74 -7.86 7.30
N ILE A 71 -8.73 -7.20 6.13
CA ILE A 71 -8.16 -5.86 5.99
C ILE A 71 -8.91 -4.84 6.85
N SER A 72 -10.21 -5.03 7.07
CA SER A 72 -10.99 -4.20 7.99
C SER A 72 -10.42 -4.20 9.41
N LEU A 73 -9.84 -5.32 9.85
CA LEU A 73 -9.18 -5.40 11.13
C LEU A 73 -7.87 -4.59 11.14
N LEU A 74 -7.09 -4.68 10.07
CA LEU A 74 -5.87 -3.88 9.91
C LEU A 74 -6.20 -2.39 9.93
N VAL A 75 -7.25 -1.95 9.21
CA VAL A 75 -7.74 -0.56 9.21
C VAL A 75 -8.12 -0.10 10.61
N SER A 76 -8.51 -1.02 11.50
CA SER A 76 -8.86 -0.69 12.88
C SER A 76 -7.63 -0.38 13.75
N PHE A 77 -6.42 -0.80 13.34
CA PHE A 77 -5.19 -0.57 14.11
C PHE A 77 -4.76 0.89 14.11
N ASN A 78 -4.33 1.38 15.28
CA ASN A 78 -3.93 2.78 15.46
C ASN A 78 -2.80 3.22 14.52
N LYS A 79 -1.86 2.34 14.17
CA LYS A 79 -0.82 2.70 13.18
C LYS A 79 -1.35 2.68 11.74
N MET A 80 -2.29 1.80 11.40
CA MET A 80 -2.88 1.76 10.07
C MET A 80 -3.71 3.01 9.81
N LYS A 81 -4.58 3.38 10.76
CA LYS A 81 -5.42 4.59 10.70
C LYS A 81 -4.63 5.86 10.42
N LYS A 82 -3.40 5.96 10.92
CA LYS A 82 -2.51 7.10 10.68
C LYS A 82 -1.96 7.15 9.25
N LEU A 83 -1.86 6.01 8.58
CA LEU A 83 -1.34 5.91 7.21
C LEU A 83 -2.48 5.99 6.18
N THR A 84 -3.51 5.17 6.35
CA THR A 84 -4.70 5.15 5.48
C THR A 84 -5.87 4.45 6.15
N THR A 85 -7.08 4.87 5.77
CA THR A 85 -8.33 4.21 6.12
C THR A 85 -8.92 3.43 4.92
N ASP A 86 -8.30 3.51 3.75
CA ASP A 86 -8.79 2.89 2.52
C ASP A 86 -8.30 1.45 2.38
N GLY A 87 -9.20 0.49 2.58
CA GLY A 87 -8.89 -0.94 2.38
C GLY A 87 -8.38 -1.25 0.97
N LYS A 88 -8.88 -0.54 -0.06
CA LYS A 88 -8.40 -0.68 -1.45
C LYS A 88 -6.94 -0.29 -1.61
N LEU A 89 -6.49 0.75 -0.91
CA LEU A 89 -5.10 1.21 -0.94
C LEU A 89 -4.19 0.20 -0.25
N ILE A 90 -4.64 -0.36 0.87
CA ILE A 90 -3.96 -1.43 1.59
C ILE A 90 -3.83 -2.66 0.70
N ALA A 91 -4.92 -3.15 0.12
CA ALA A 91 -4.89 -4.25 -0.82
C ALA A 91 -3.92 -3.96 -1.98
N ARG A 92 -3.89 -2.73 -2.52
CA ARG A 92 -2.92 -2.40 -3.57
C ARG A 92 -1.47 -2.45 -3.09
N ALA A 93 -1.17 -1.98 -1.87
CA ALA A 93 0.16 -2.06 -1.29
C ALA A 93 0.59 -3.52 -1.09
N LEU A 94 -0.32 -4.34 -0.57
CA LEU A 94 -0.04 -5.72 -0.21
C LEU A 94 0.07 -6.66 -1.42
N ARG A 95 -0.54 -6.33 -2.57
CA ARG A 95 -0.31 -7.06 -3.83
C ARG A 95 1.17 -7.17 -4.20
N SER A 96 1.96 -6.15 -3.82
CA SER A 96 3.40 -6.09 -4.13
C SER A 96 4.27 -6.70 -3.02
N SER A 97 3.66 -7.15 -1.91
CA SER A 97 4.39 -7.61 -0.74
C SER A 97 4.84 -9.07 -0.87
N ALA A 98 6.03 -9.37 -0.38
CA ALA A 98 6.61 -10.72 -0.43
C ALA A 98 6.24 -11.58 0.79
N VAL A 99 5.72 -10.98 1.86
CA VAL A 99 5.50 -11.65 3.14
C VAL A 99 4.05 -12.06 3.36
N VAL A 100 3.10 -11.32 2.78
CA VAL A 100 1.67 -11.63 2.86
C VAL A 100 1.05 -11.82 1.48
N GLU A 101 0.03 -12.66 1.43
CA GLU A 101 -0.89 -12.86 0.31
C GLU A 101 -2.19 -12.13 0.58
N LEU A 102 -2.81 -11.68 -0.49
CA LEU A 102 -4.18 -11.25 -0.48
C LEU A 102 -5.06 -12.37 -1.00
N ASP A 103 -6.27 -12.43 -0.48
CA ASP A 103 -7.32 -13.25 -1.04
C ASP A 103 -7.74 -12.77 -2.44
N LEU A 104 -8.46 -13.61 -3.19
CA LEU A 104 -8.92 -13.31 -4.56
C LEU A 104 -9.75 -12.02 -4.61
N GLU A 105 -10.55 -11.77 -3.57
CA GLU A 105 -11.37 -10.56 -3.44
C GLU A 105 -10.57 -9.35 -2.94
N GLY A 106 -9.36 -9.55 -2.43
CA GLY A 106 -8.52 -8.49 -1.87
C GLY A 106 -9.09 -7.86 -0.61
N THR A 107 -9.91 -8.60 0.15
CA THR A 107 -10.54 -8.20 1.41
C THR A 107 -9.83 -8.78 2.63
N ARG A 108 -9.18 -9.93 2.46
CA ARG A 108 -8.47 -10.68 3.49
C ARG A 108 -7.01 -10.87 3.12
N ILE A 109 -6.17 -11.02 4.12
CA ILE A 109 -4.73 -11.18 3.98
C ILE A 109 -4.26 -12.43 4.73
N ARG A 110 -3.30 -13.16 4.20
CA ARG A 110 -2.69 -14.32 4.86
C ARG A 110 -1.18 -14.18 4.82
N ARG A 111 -0.49 -14.74 5.81
CA ARG A 111 0.98 -14.85 5.75
C ARG A 111 1.40 -15.91 4.74
N LYS A 112 2.34 -15.58 3.84
CA LYS A 112 2.95 -16.56 2.90
C LYS A 112 3.87 -17.53 3.63
N LYS A 113 4.66 -17.01 4.56
CA LYS A 113 5.59 -17.82 5.35
C LYS A 113 4.82 -18.47 6.50
N PRO A 114 4.82 -19.80 6.62
CA PRO A 114 4.34 -20.44 7.85
C PRO A 114 5.17 -19.91 9.02
N LEU A 115 4.55 -19.81 10.21
CA LEU A 115 5.27 -19.52 11.44
C LEU A 115 6.40 -20.54 11.57
N GLY A 116 7.64 -20.12 11.32
CA GLY A 116 8.81 -20.94 11.61
C GLY A 116 8.85 -21.20 13.11
N GLU A 117 9.21 -22.42 13.49
CA GLU A 117 9.40 -22.81 14.88
C GLU A 117 10.31 -21.82 15.62
N ARG A 118 10.06 -21.64 16.91
CA ARG A 118 10.84 -20.74 17.78
C ARG A 118 12.34 -21.02 17.62
N PRO A 119 13.21 -20.00 17.52
CA PRO A 119 14.63 -20.20 17.77
C PRO A 119 14.88 -20.61 19.23
#